data_AF-A0A1C3IJ39-F1
#
_entry.id   AF-A0A1C3IJ39-F1
#
_cell.length_a   1.000
_cell.length_b   1.000
_cell.length_c   1.000
_cell.angle_alpha   90.00
_cell.angle_beta   90.00
_cell.angle_gamma   90.00
#
_symmetry.space_group_name_H-M   'P 1'
#
loop_
_entity.id
_entity.type
_entity.pdbx_description
1 polymer ?
#
loop_
_entity_poly.entity_id
_entity_poly.type
_entity_poly.pdbx_seq_one_letter_code
_entity_poly.pdbx_strand_id
1 'polypeptide(L)'
;MLFVRYKTLFYVSAPIKLFLYTVILGFIMSIRNLKDGSTKPWLCECYPNGRTGKRVRKKFTTRGEAKAFELHTMKEIDDKPWMGSKPDHRRMSELLDAWWTIHGHTLKSGKQARELIAKTIEELGNPIASHLKERDYLDYRAARIPYRGKNKSIKISPTTHNTELIYLKGMFKKLIKYNQWKYPNPLEAIETIKTIKTSEKKRN
;
A
#
# COMPACT_ATOMS: atom_id res chain seq x y z
N MET A 1 -65.19 20.53 -6.56
CA MET A 1 -64.11 19.51 -6.62
C MET A 1 -62.80 20.24 -6.90
N LEU A 2 -62.11 20.82 -5.92
CA LEU A 2 -61.15 20.17 -5.01
C LEU A 2 -60.20 19.21 -5.73
N PHE A 3 -59.01 19.72 -6.11
CA PHE A 3 -57.76 18.97 -5.98
C PHE A 3 -56.67 19.92 -5.48
N VAL A 4 -56.24 19.65 -4.26
CA VAL A 4 -55.34 20.43 -3.42
C VAL A 4 -54.19 19.49 -3.04
N ARG A 5 -52.95 20.02 -3.07
CA ARG A 5 -51.71 19.50 -2.44
C ARG A 5 -51.10 18.23 -3.07
N TYR A 6 -49.79 17.97 -3.07
CA TYR A 6 -48.74 18.31 -2.09
C TYR A 6 -47.38 18.53 -2.79
N LYS A 7 -46.80 19.73 -2.63
CA LYS A 7 -45.35 19.94 -2.81
C LYS A 7 -44.75 19.89 -1.40
N THR A 8 -44.38 18.70 -0.95
CA THR A 8 -43.69 18.46 0.31
C THR A 8 -42.28 19.05 0.23
N LEU A 9 -42.17 20.36 0.49
CA LEU A 9 -40.93 20.97 0.90
C LEU A 9 -40.60 20.43 2.29
N PHE A 10 -39.77 19.38 2.35
CA PHE A 10 -39.12 18.97 3.59
C PHE A 10 -38.21 20.11 4.04
N TYR A 11 -38.75 20.95 4.90
CA TYR A 11 -38.03 21.96 5.67
C TYR A 11 -37.20 21.22 6.72
N VAL A 12 -36.04 20.69 6.32
CA VAL A 12 -35.09 20.10 7.27
C VAL A 12 -34.44 21.25 8.01
N SER A 13 -34.78 21.34 9.30
CA SER A 13 -34.30 22.32 10.26
C SER A 13 -32.79 22.56 10.13
N ALA A 14 -32.41 23.84 10.13
CA ALA A 14 -31.04 24.32 9.95
C ALA A 14 -29.95 23.77 10.91
N PRO A 15 -30.21 23.27 12.15
CA PRO A 15 -29.11 22.83 13.01
C PRO A 15 -28.48 21.48 12.59
N ILE A 16 -29.14 20.68 11.76
CA ILE A 16 -28.63 19.34 11.36
C ILE A 16 -27.65 19.44 10.18
N LYS A 17 -27.79 20.46 9.32
CA LYS A 17 -26.80 20.72 8.25
C LYS A 17 -25.44 21.15 8.79
N LEU A 18 -25.39 21.83 9.96
CA LEU A 18 -24.11 22.16 10.61
C LEU A 18 -23.40 20.94 11.23
N PHE A 19 -24.16 19.90 11.62
CA PHE A 19 -23.58 18.71 12.24
C PHE A 19 -22.97 17.73 11.23
N LEU A 20 -23.49 17.71 9.98
CA LEU A 20 -22.92 16.87 8.92
C LEU A 20 -21.74 17.53 8.20
N TYR A 21 -21.71 18.87 8.13
CA TYR A 21 -20.56 19.60 7.56
C TYR A 21 -19.29 19.55 8.44
N THR A 22 -19.44 19.30 9.75
CA THR A 22 -18.31 19.17 10.69
C THR A 22 -17.71 17.75 10.74
N VAL A 23 -18.41 16.75 10.21
CA VAL A 23 -17.93 15.35 10.18
C VAL A 23 -17.24 15.00 8.87
N ILE A 24 -17.62 15.65 7.76
CA ILE A 24 -17.11 15.32 6.41
C ILE A 24 -15.97 16.27 5.98
N LEU A 25 -15.96 17.51 6.46
CA LEU A 25 -14.76 18.35 6.47
C LEU A 25 -14.15 18.23 7.86
N GLY A 26 -13.24 17.27 8.02
CA GLY A 26 -12.32 17.31 9.15
C GLY A 26 -11.71 18.70 9.18
N PHE A 27 -12.12 19.51 10.17
CA PHE A 27 -11.48 20.76 10.53
C PHE A 27 -10.03 20.44 10.94
N ILE A 28 -9.20 20.23 9.94
CA ILE A 28 -7.77 20.46 9.99
C ILE A 28 -7.69 21.97 10.22
N MET A 29 -7.06 22.37 11.31
CA MET A 29 -6.87 23.76 11.73
C MET A 29 -8.01 24.40 12.52
N SER A 30 -7.74 24.63 13.80
CA SER A 30 -8.53 25.52 14.65
C SER A 30 -7.58 26.41 15.44
N ILE A 31 -7.07 27.48 14.82
CA ILE A 31 -6.49 28.60 15.58
C ILE A 31 -7.65 29.25 16.33
N ARG A 32 -7.59 29.24 17.66
CA ARG A 32 -8.66 29.76 18.52
C ARG A 32 -8.13 30.79 19.50
N ASN A 33 -8.93 31.81 19.77
CA ASN A 33 -8.66 32.76 20.84
C ASN A 33 -9.34 32.26 22.12
N LEU A 34 -8.56 32.02 23.18
CA LEU A 34 -9.00 31.51 24.46
C LEU A 34 -9.75 32.56 25.31
N LYS A 35 -9.56 33.86 25.05
CA LYS A 35 -10.16 34.98 25.81
C LYS A 35 -9.93 34.96 27.35
N ASP A 36 -9.06 34.08 27.86
CA ASP A 36 -8.76 33.90 29.28
C ASP A 36 -7.96 35.06 29.93
N GLY A 37 -7.82 36.23 29.29
CA GLY A 37 -7.00 37.34 29.78
C GLY A 37 -5.48 37.06 29.86
N SER A 38 -5.02 35.88 29.45
CA SER A 38 -3.61 35.51 29.49
C SER A 38 -2.77 36.29 28.47
N THR A 39 -1.47 36.44 28.75
CA THR A 39 -0.49 37.06 27.84
C THR A 39 -0.40 36.38 26.47
N LYS A 40 -0.83 35.11 26.33
CA LYS A 40 -0.84 34.33 25.08
C LYS A 40 -2.23 33.76 24.79
N PRO A 41 -3.18 34.59 24.31
CA PRO A 41 -4.57 34.20 24.14
C PRO A 41 -4.80 33.31 22.91
N TRP A 42 -3.85 33.22 21.98
CA TRP A 42 -4.01 32.43 20.75
C TRP A 42 -3.50 31.02 20.93
N LEU A 43 -4.36 30.04 20.67
CA LEU A 43 -4.03 28.63 20.68
C LEU A 43 -3.97 28.09 19.25
N CYS A 44 -2.84 27.50 18.88
CA CYS A 44 -2.72 26.71 17.66
C CYS A 44 -2.79 25.22 18.02
N GLU A 45 -3.76 24.52 17.42
CA GLU A 45 -3.89 23.07 17.48
C GLU A 45 -3.79 22.49 16.07
N CYS A 46 -2.69 21.79 15.80
CA CYS A 46 -2.42 21.19 14.50
C CYS A 46 -2.22 19.68 14.60
N TYR A 47 -2.64 18.99 13.54
CA TYR A 47 -2.59 17.55 13.36
C TYR A 47 -1.76 17.23 12.12
N PRO A 48 -0.42 17.33 12.20
CA PRO A 48 0.49 17.15 11.08
C PRO A 48 0.25 15.84 10.30
N ASN A 49 0.00 14.72 11.00
CA ASN A 49 -0.24 13.42 10.38
C ASN A 49 -1.73 13.02 10.34
N GLY A 50 -2.64 13.99 10.32
CA GLY A 50 -4.09 13.76 10.37
C GLY A 50 -4.63 13.46 11.78
N ARG A 51 -5.93 13.13 11.87
CA ARG A 51 -6.71 13.05 13.13
C ARG A 51 -6.18 12.04 14.16
N THR A 52 -5.59 10.94 13.69
CA THR A 52 -4.95 9.90 14.53
C THR A 52 -3.45 10.14 14.74
N GLY A 53 -2.92 11.23 14.20
CA GLY A 53 -1.52 11.61 14.25
C GLY A 53 -1.12 12.32 15.55
N LYS A 54 0.19 12.62 15.66
CA LYS A 54 0.75 13.41 16.77
C LYS A 54 0.09 14.77 16.83
N ARG A 55 -0.55 15.09 17.96
CA ARG A 55 -1.14 16.42 18.23
C ARG A 55 -0.04 17.39 18.68
N VAL A 56 0.08 18.52 17.99
CA VAL A 56 0.97 19.62 18.39
C VAL A 56 0.11 20.80 18.83
N ARG A 57 0.30 21.24 20.09
CA ARG A 57 -0.48 22.32 20.71
C ARG A 57 0.46 23.36 21.30
N LYS A 58 0.32 24.62 20.88
CA LYS A 58 1.16 25.73 21.36
C LYS A 58 0.35 27.03 21.47
N LYS A 59 0.69 27.86 22.47
CA LYS A 59 0.06 29.17 22.72
C LYS A 59 0.95 30.32 22.23
N PHE A 60 0.34 31.36 21.66
CA PHE A 60 0.98 32.53 21.05
C PHE A 60 0.34 33.83 21.50
N THR A 61 1.11 34.92 21.41
CA THR A 61 0.67 36.29 21.75
C THR A 61 -0.22 36.88 20.65
N THR A 62 0.09 36.59 19.39
CA THR A 62 -0.63 37.09 18.22
C THR A 62 -1.19 35.97 17.34
N ARG A 63 -2.26 36.29 16.60
CA ARG A 63 -2.83 35.39 15.58
C ARG A 63 -1.84 35.10 14.45
N GLY A 64 -1.03 36.10 14.08
CA GLY A 64 -0.03 36.00 13.03
C GLY A 64 1.04 34.95 13.35
N GLU A 65 1.58 34.98 14.57
CA GLU A 65 2.52 33.96 15.05
C GLU A 65 1.90 32.55 15.06
N ALA A 66 0.65 32.42 15.52
CA ALA A 66 -0.04 31.14 15.50
C ALA A 66 -0.20 30.57 14.09
N LYS A 67 -0.50 31.44 13.10
CA LYS A 67 -0.63 31.08 11.68
C LYS A 67 0.72 30.75 11.04
N ALA A 68 1.76 31.51 11.37
CA ALA A 68 3.11 31.23 10.90
C ALA A 68 3.63 29.88 11.43
N PHE A 69 3.35 29.56 12.71
CA PHE A 69 3.70 28.27 13.31
C PHE A 69 2.95 27.10 12.67
N GLU A 70 1.67 27.25 12.39
CA GLU A 70 0.88 26.29 11.62
C GLU A 70 1.52 26.01 10.25
N LEU A 71 1.77 27.07 9.47
CA LEU A 71 2.35 26.95 8.13
C LEU A 71 3.73 26.31 8.17
N HIS A 72 4.56 26.70 9.14
CA HIS A 72 5.88 26.12 9.32
C HIS A 72 5.81 24.64 9.69
N THR A 73 4.92 24.25 10.61
CA THR A 73 4.76 22.84 11.03
C THR A 73 4.24 21.97 9.89
N MET A 74 3.33 22.50 9.05
CA MET A 74 2.83 21.77 7.88
C MET A 74 3.89 21.67 6.77
N LYS A 75 4.59 22.78 6.50
CA LYS A 75 5.74 22.76 5.57
C LYS A 75 6.84 21.82 6.03
N GLU A 76 7.13 21.73 7.32
CA GLU A 76 8.08 20.75 7.86
C GLU A 76 7.69 19.28 7.61
N ILE A 77 6.45 18.98 7.23
CA ILE A 77 6.06 17.61 6.83
C ILE A 77 6.33 17.42 5.35
N ASP A 78 5.97 18.42 4.54
CA ASP A 78 6.16 18.42 3.09
C ASP A 78 7.66 18.52 2.71
N ASP A 79 8.42 19.37 3.42
CA ASP A 79 9.85 19.65 3.23
C ASP A 79 10.75 18.55 3.80
N LYS A 80 10.20 17.53 4.48
CA LYS A 80 10.96 16.37 4.97
C LYS A 80 10.69 15.12 4.12
N PRO A 81 11.22 15.02 2.89
CA PRO A 81 11.13 13.79 2.09
C PRO A 81 11.81 12.59 2.78
N TRP A 82 12.66 12.82 3.79
CA TRP A 82 13.27 11.76 4.63
C TRP A 82 12.36 11.25 5.75
N MET A 83 11.28 11.97 6.09
CA MET A 83 10.09 11.43 6.75
C MET A 83 9.12 10.88 5.68
N GLY A 84 9.68 10.28 4.63
CA GLY A 84 8.93 9.71 3.52
C GLY A 84 7.89 8.69 4.00
N SER A 85 6.92 8.39 3.12
CA SER A 85 5.93 7.31 3.35
C SER A 85 6.62 6.16 4.06
N LYS A 86 6.12 5.81 5.26
CA LYS A 86 6.72 4.78 6.11
C LYS A 86 7.15 3.60 5.24
N PRO A 87 8.44 3.20 5.27
CA PRO A 87 8.92 2.10 4.46
C PRO A 87 8.08 0.87 4.73
N ASP A 88 7.72 0.16 3.68
CA ASP A 88 6.93 -1.05 3.81
C ASP A 88 7.81 -2.18 4.34
N HIS A 89 7.54 -2.58 5.58
CA HIS A 89 8.28 -3.64 6.29
C HIS A 89 7.58 -5.01 6.17
N ARG A 90 6.55 -5.11 5.33
CA ARG A 90 5.83 -6.39 5.15
C ARG A 90 6.74 -7.46 4.59
N ARG A 91 6.57 -8.68 5.12
CA ARG A 91 7.26 -9.87 4.62
C ARG A 91 6.64 -10.36 3.32
N MET A 92 7.40 -11.11 2.54
CA MET A 92 6.91 -11.72 1.29
C MET A 92 5.68 -12.63 1.54
N SER A 93 5.65 -13.36 2.65
CA SER A 93 4.49 -14.18 3.04
C SER A 93 3.21 -13.34 3.22
N GLU A 94 3.33 -12.16 3.84
CA GLU A 94 2.19 -11.25 4.07
C GLU A 94 1.69 -10.67 2.74
N LEU A 95 2.59 -10.37 1.80
CA LEU A 95 2.21 -9.95 0.44
C LEU A 95 1.50 -11.07 -0.32
N LEU A 96 1.92 -12.33 -0.15
CA LEU A 96 1.25 -13.47 -0.75
C LEU A 96 -0.17 -13.64 -0.21
N ASP A 97 -0.38 -13.48 1.09
CA ASP A 97 -1.71 -13.57 1.70
C ASP A 97 -2.61 -12.40 1.29
N ALA A 98 -2.06 -11.18 1.19
CA ALA A 98 -2.76 -10.03 0.64
C ALA A 98 -3.17 -10.28 -0.83
N TRP A 99 -2.25 -10.81 -1.64
CA TRP A 99 -2.54 -11.17 -3.03
C TRP A 99 -3.63 -12.24 -3.11
N TRP A 100 -3.59 -13.27 -2.25
CA TRP A 100 -4.59 -14.33 -2.23
C TRP A 100 -5.99 -13.78 -1.93
N THR A 101 -6.08 -12.93 -0.90
CA THR A 101 -7.32 -12.29 -0.45
C THR A 101 -7.93 -11.41 -1.54
N ILE A 102 -7.10 -10.69 -2.31
CA ILE A 102 -7.59 -9.69 -3.28
C ILE A 102 -7.83 -10.30 -4.67
N HIS A 103 -6.95 -11.20 -5.12
CA HIS A 103 -6.94 -11.66 -6.51
C HIS A 103 -6.69 -13.16 -6.67
N GLY A 104 -5.77 -13.74 -5.91
CA GLY A 104 -5.30 -15.11 -6.12
C GLY A 104 -6.42 -16.15 -6.09
N HIS A 105 -7.41 -15.99 -5.21
CA HIS A 105 -8.55 -16.90 -5.10
C HIS A 105 -9.48 -16.90 -6.33
N THR A 106 -9.47 -15.84 -7.14
CA THR A 106 -10.33 -15.72 -8.35
C THR A 106 -9.78 -16.46 -9.56
N LEU A 107 -8.53 -16.90 -9.53
CA LEU A 107 -7.86 -17.54 -10.65
C LEU A 107 -8.10 -19.05 -10.63
N LYS A 108 -8.37 -19.65 -11.80
CA LYS A 108 -8.53 -21.11 -11.96
C LYS A 108 -7.31 -21.90 -11.46
N SER A 109 -6.10 -21.41 -11.77
CA SER A 109 -4.82 -21.96 -11.31
C SER A 109 -4.27 -21.23 -10.07
N GLY A 110 -5.11 -20.45 -9.37
CA GLY A 110 -4.70 -19.62 -8.25
C GLY A 110 -4.09 -20.42 -7.10
N LYS A 111 -4.70 -21.55 -6.74
CA LYS A 111 -4.20 -22.43 -5.66
C LYS A 111 -2.78 -22.93 -5.97
N GLN A 112 -2.58 -23.46 -7.18
CA GLN A 112 -1.26 -23.92 -7.64
C GLN A 112 -0.23 -22.79 -7.67
N ALA A 113 -0.63 -21.60 -8.13
CA ALA A 113 0.24 -20.43 -8.11
C ALA A 113 0.61 -20.01 -6.68
N ARG A 114 -0.34 -19.99 -5.75
CA ARG A 114 -0.09 -19.68 -4.33
C ARG A 114 0.88 -20.67 -3.71
N GLU A 115 0.68 -21.97 -3.91
CA GLU A 115 1.55 -23.01 -3.37
C GLU A 115 2.97 -22.90 -3.93
N LEU A 116 3.11 -22.64 -5.24
CA LEU A 116 4.43 -22.46 -5.86
C LEU A 116 5.14 -21.21 -5.33
N ILE A 117 4.43 -20.09 -5.23
CA ILE A 117 4.98 -18.84 -4.67
C ILE A 117 5.35 -19.04 -3.20
N ALA A 118 4.51 -19.70 -2.40
CA ALA A 118 4.78 -19.96 -0.98
C ALA A 118 6.09 -20.73 -0.79
N LYS A 119 6.30 -21.82 -1.56
CA LYS A 119 7.55 -22.59 -1.54
C LYS A 119 8.76 -21.76 -1.94
N THR A 120 8.60 -20.95 -2.98
CA THR A 120 9.67 -20.05 -3.44
C THR A 120 10.05 -19.03 -2.36
N ILE A 121 9.06 -18.49 -1.64
CA ILE A 121 9.28 -17.54 -0.53
C ILE A 121 9.97 -18.23 0.66
N GLU A 122 9.57 -19.46 0.98
CA GLU A 122 10.18 -20.25 2.06
C GLU A 122 11.68 -20.48 1.79
N GLU A 123 12.03 -20.83 0.56
CA GLU A 123 13.43 -21.07 0.16
C GLU A 123 14.25 -19.80 0.03
N LEU A 124 13.61 -18.67 -0.27
CA LEU A 124 14.22 -17.34 -0.16
C LEU A 124 14.42 -16.88 1.30
N GLY A 125 13.93 -17.63 2.29
CA GLY A 125 14.04 -17.28 3.71
C GLY A 125 13.04 -16.22 4.17
N ASN A 126 11.94 -16.04 3.44
CA ASN A 126 10.89 -15.04 3.72
C ASN A 126 11.42 -13.62 4.00
N PRO A 127 12.11 -13.00 3.02
CA PRO A 127 12.70 -11.68 3.18
C PRO A 127 11.62 -10.60 3.28
N ILE A 128 12.03 -9.43 3.77
CA ILE A 128 11.21 -8.21 3.69
C ILE A 128 11.07 -7.85 2.20
N ALA A 129 9.83 -7.64 1.74
CA ALA A 129 9.57 -7.46 0.31
C ALA A 129 10.26 -6.23 -0.29
N SER A 130 10.47 -5.18 0.51
CA SER A 130 11.19 -3.97 0.10
C SER A 130 12.71 -4.16 -0.01
N HIS A 131 13.26 -5.21 0.60
CA HIS A 131 14.68 -5.54 0.53
C HIS A 131 15.00 -6.56 -0.56
N LEU A 132 14.00 -7.22 -1.12
CA LEU A 132 14.19 -8.21 -2.18
C LEU A 132 14.77 -7.54 -3.43
N LYS A 133 15.97 -7.96 -3.83
CA LYS A 133 16.64 -7.50 -5.05
C LYS A 133 16.66 -8.61 -6.10
N GLU A 134 16.94 -8.20 -7.33
CA GLU A 134 17.09 -9.13 -8.46
C GLU A 134 18.17 -10.18 -8.22
N ARG A 135 19.28 -9.74 -7.62
CA ARG A 135 20.41 -10.60 -7.26
C ARG A 135 20.01 -11.73 -6.31
N ASP A 136 19.20 -11.43 -5.29
CA ASP A 136 18.76 -12.44 -4.31
C ASP A 136 17.97 -13.57 -5.00
N TYR A 137 17.14 -13.21 -5.98
CA TYR A 137 16.41 -14.18 -6.77
C TYR A 137 17.30 -14.97 -7.74
N LEU A 138 18.32 -14.34 -8.33
CA LEU A 138 19.29 -15.02 -9.18
C LEU A 138 20.15 -16.02 -8.38
N ASP A 139 20.57 -15.63 -7.18
CA ASP A 139 21.30 -16.48 -6.25
C ASP A 139 20.42 -17.68 -5.81
N TYR A 140 19.14 -17.44 -5.50
CA TYR A 140 18.15 -18.50 -5.28
C TYR A 140 18.03 -19.45 -6.48
N ARG A 141 17.90 -18.91 -7.70
CA ARG A 141 17.77 -19.71 -8.93
C ARG A 141 19.01 -20.59 -9.14
N ALA A 142 20.20 -20.09 -8.84
CA ALA A 142 21.45 -20.83 -8.97
C ALA A 142 21.63 -21.91 -7.89
N ALA A 143 21.19 -21.63 -6.65
CA ALA A 143 21.30 -22.54 -5.51
C ALA A 143 20.20 -23.61 -5.46
N ARG A 144 19.23 -23.55 -6.37
CA ARG A 144 18.01 -24.37 -6.32
C ARG A 144 18.30 -25.87 -6.50
N ILE A 145 17.84 -26.66 -5.52
CA ILE A 145 17.89 -28.14 -5.54
C ILE A 145 16.48 -28.68 -5.86
N PRO A 146 16.32 -29.69 -6.74
CA PRO A 146 15.01 -30.25 -7.08
C PRO A 146 14.30 -30.86 -5.86
N TYR A 147 12.98 -30.64 -5.79
CA TYR A 147 12.10 -31.09 -4.70
C TYR A 147 12.03 -32.62 -4.52
N ARG A 148 12.26 -33.42 -5.57
CA ARG A 148 12.22 -34.89 -5.51
C ARG A 148 13.53 -35.49 -4.96
N GLY A 149 13.89 -35.05 -3.75
CA GLY A 149 15.06 -35.49 -2.99
C GLY A 149 15.31 -36.99 -3.14
N LYS A 150 16.39 -37.31 -3.85
CA LYS A 150 17.13 -38.58 -3.87
C LYS A 150 18.42 -38.43 -4.66
N ASN A 151 18.42 -37.57 -5.69
CA ASN A 151 19.60 -37.28 -6.50
C ASN A 151 19.85 -35.76 -6.54
N LYS A 152 20.87 -35.28 -5.80
CA LYS A 152 21.39 -33.89 -5.90
C LYS A 152 21.87 -33.53 -7.31
N SER A 153 21.96 -34.51 -8.22
CA SER A 153 22.39 -34.35 -9.62
C SER A 153 21.27 -33.96 -10.59
N ILE A 154 20.00 -33.99 -10.19
CA ILE A 154 18.90 -33.64 -11.11
C ILE A 154 18.81 -32.11 -11.23
N LYS A 155 19.15 -31.58 -12.41
CA LYS A 155 18.95 -30.16 -12.71
C LYS A 155 17.45 -29.88 -12.87
N ILE A 156 16.97 -28.79 -12.28
CA ILE A 156 15.59 -28.35 -12.45
C ILE A 156 15.39 -27.89 -13.89
N SER A 157 14.21 -28.18 -14.45
CA SER A 157 13.86 -27.77 -15.80
C SER A 157 13.84 -26.23 -15.89
N PRO A 158 14.42 -25.62 -16.94
CA PRO A 158 14.31 -24.18 -17.18
C PRO A 158 12.86 -23.69 -17.21
N THR A 159 11.93 -24.55 -17.63
CA THR A 159 10.49 -24.25 -17.62
C THR A 159 9.99 -23.98 -16.21
N THR A 160 10.43 -24.76 -15.21
CA THR A 160 10.01 -24.59 -13.81
C THR A 160 10.50 -23.25 -13.25
N HIS A 161 11.77 -22.91 -13.45
CA HIS A 161 12.32 -21.61 -13.05
C HIS A 161 11.56 -20.44 -13.70
N ASN A 162 11.16 -20.59 -14.96
CA ASN A 162 10.36 -19.59 -15.65
C ASN A 162 8.95 -19.47 -15.04
N THR A 163 8.29 -20.59 -14.70
CA THR A 163 6.97 -20.56 -14.06
C THR A 163 7.01 -19.87 -12.70
N GLU A 164 8.01 -20.18 -11.87
CA GLU A 164 8.22 -19.50 -10.56
C GLU A 164 8.37 -17.98 -10.74
N LEU A 165 9.25 -17.56 -11.66
CA LEU A 165 9.47 -16.14 -11.95
C LEU A 165 8.19 -15.45 -12.43
N ILE A 166 7.46 -16.07 -13.36
CA ILE A 166 6.23 -15.50 -13.94
C ILE A 166 5.18 -15.29 -12.85
N TYR A 167 5.01 -16.26 -11.94
CA TYR A 167 4.03 -16.15 -10.87
C TYR A 167 4.40 -15.08 -9.85
N LEU A 168 5.68 -15.00 -9.44
CA LEU A 168 6.14 -13.94 -8.56
C LEU A 168 5.98 -12.55 -9.20
N LYS A 169 6.41 -12.37 -10.45
CA LYS A 169 6.18 -11.12 -11.21
C LYS A 169 4.70 -10.78 -11.28
N GLY A 170 3.86 -11.78 -11.57
CA GLY A 170 2.40 -11.65 -11.63
C GLY A 170 1.80 -11.19 -10.31
N MET A 171 2.26 -11.73 -9.18
CA MET A 171 1.84 -11.32 -7.84
C MET A 171 2.09 -9.82 -7.61
N PHE A 172 3.33 -9.36 -7.81
CA PHE A 172 3.69 -7.95 -7.65
C PHE A 172 2.92 -7.04 -8.60
N LYS A 173 2.80 -7.41 -9.88
CA LYS A 173 2.05 -6.63 -10.86
C LYS A 173 0.58 -6.43 -10.46
N LYS A 174 -0.05 -7.45 -9.87
CA LYS A 174 -1.42 -7.36 -9.37
C LYS A 174 -1.50 -6.50 -8.10
N LEU A 175 -0.59 -6.67 -7.16
CA LEU A 175 -0.55 -5.85 -5.95
C LEU A 175 -0.34 -4.35 -6.27
N ILE A 176 0.53 -4.04 -7.24
CA ILE A 176 0.72 -2.68 -7.76
C ILE A 176 -0.58 -2.16 -8.38
N LYS A 177 -1.24 -2.97 -9.23
CA LYS A 177 -2.51 -2.60 -9.86
C LYS A 177 -3.61 -2.22 -8.86
N TYR A 178 -3.64 -2.87 -7.70
CA TYR A 178 -4.63 -2.61 -6.64
C TYR A 178 -4.14 -1.60 -5.59
N ASN A 179 -3.07 -0.85 -5.86
CA ASN A 179 -2.45 0.10 -4.93
C ASN A 179 -2.06 -0.50 -3.56
N GLN A 180 -1.85 -1.82 -3.51
CA GLN A 180 -1.39 -2.53 -2.33
C GLN A 180 0.13 -2.57 -2.23
N TRP A 181 0.84 -2.31 -3.32
CA TRP A 181 2.30 -2.22 -3.36
C TRP A 181 2.69 -0.92 -4.06
N LYS A 182 3.49 -0.10 -3.39
CA LYS A 182 3.88 1.24 -3.89
C LYS A 182 5.20 1.26 -4.65
N TYR A 183 6.04 0.26 -4.44
CA TYR A 183 7.36 0.17 -5.07
C TYR A 183 7.26 -0.47 -6.45
N PRO A 184 8.26 -0.30 -7.32
CA PRO A 184 8.36 -1.10 -8.54
C PRO A 184 8.43 -2.60 -8.22
N ASN A 185 8.18 -3.42 -9.24
CA ASN A 185 8.34 -4.86 -9.12
C ASN A 185 9.84 -5.20 -9.04
N PRO A 186 10.32 -5.81 -7.93
CA PRO A 186 11.75 -6.09 -7.72
C PRO A 186 12.32 -7.15 -8.67
N LEU A 187 11.47 -7.87 -9.41
CA LEU A 187 11.90 -8.93 -10.32
C LEU A 187 11.75 -8.54 -11.79
N GLU A 188 11.29 -7.33 -12.10
CA GLU A 188 10.88 -6.95 -13.46
C GLU A 188 11.97 -7.16 -14.51
N ALA A 189 13.22 -6.77 -14.23
CA ALA A 189 14.32 -6.86 -15.19
C ALA A 189 14.81 -8.30 -15.45
N ILE A 190 14.43 -9.27 -14.60
CA ILE A 190 14.92 -10.64 -14.74
C ILE A 190 14.26 -11.32 -15.95
N GLU A 191 15.06 -11.71 -16.92
CA GLU A 191 14.58 -12.44 -18.08
C GLU A 191 14.27 -13.93 -17.78
N THR A 192 13.36 -14.48 -18.56
CA THR A 192 13.10 -15.91 -18.58
C THR A 192 14.20 -16.64 -19.33
N ILE A 193 14.52 -17.85 -18.90
CA ILE A 193 15.49 -18.71 -19.57
C ILE A 193 14.89 -19.13 -20.91
N LYS A 194 15.63 -18.93 -22.01
CA LYS A 194 15.21 -19.37 -23.34
C LYS A 194 15.05 -20.89 -23.33
N THR A 195 13.84 -21.38 -23.55
CA THR A 195 13.57 -22.80 -23.78
C THR A 195 13.42 -23.05 -25.27
N ILE A 196 14.05 -24.12 -25.77
CA ILE A 196 13.77 -24.64 -27.11
C ILE A 196 12.34 -25.19 -27.04
N LYS A 197 11.36 -24.41 -27.49
CA LYS A 197 10.03 -24.96 -27.71
C LYS A 197 10.16 -25.93 -28.87
N THR A 198 9.90 -27.22 -28.63
CA THR A 198 9.63 -28.18 -29.70
C THR A 198 8.47 -27.64 -30.53
N SER A 199 8.78 -26.93 -31.61
CA SER A 199 7.83 -26.44 -32.61
C SER A 199 7.52 -27.53 -33.64
N GLU A 200 7.38 -28.78 -33.20
CA GLU A 200 6.96 -29.92 -34.02
C GLU A 200 5.66 -30.50 -33.46
N LYS A 201 4.57 -29.80 -33.73
CA LYS A 201 3.26 -30.44 -33.93
C LYS A 201 2.42 -29.59 -34.87
N LYS A 202 2.86 -29.50 -36.12
CA LYS A 202 2.00 -29.19 -37.26
C LYS A 202 2.36 -30.12 -38.42
N ARG A 203 1.34 -30.85 -38.87
CA ARG A 203 1.24 -31.71 -40.08
C ARG A 203 1.86 -33.10 -39.93
N ASN A 204 1.03 -34.07 -39.58
CA ASN A 204 0.52 -35.07 -40.53
C ASN A 204 -0.95 -35.33 -40.21
#